data_AF-A0A6L3XY22-F1
#
_entry.id   AF-A0A6L3XY22-F1
#
_cell.length_a   1.000
_cell.length_b   1.000
_cell.length_c   1.000
_cell.angle_alpha   90.00
_cell.angle_beta   90.00
_cell.angle_gamma   90.00
#
_symmetry.space_group_name_H-M   'P 1'
#
loop_
_entity.id
_entity.type
_entity.pdbx_description
1 polymer ?
#
loop_
_entity_poly.entity_id
_entity_poly.type
_entity_poly.pdbx_seq_one_letter_code
_entity_poly.pdbx_strand_id
1 'polypeptide(L)'
;MALRIALSGFVVLVVAMGIGRFAFTPQVPLMIAAGQLTLTSAGLVAAMNYLGYLVGAWDAMRAHRFVETRLWLGITGAVALTLLSAAADNAVVHGLRRVVIG
;
A
#
# COMPACT_ATOMS: atom_id res chain seq x y z
N MET A 1 -3.57 -9.01 29.17
CA MET A 1 -2.39 -8.97 28.28
C MET A 1 -2.75 -9.39 26.85
N ALA A 2 -3.29 -10.60 26.65
CA ALA A 2 -3.63 -11.13 25.33
C ALA A 2 -4.57 -10.24 24.50
N LEU A 3 -5.62 -9.65 25.11
CA LEU A 3 -6.55 -8.78 24.40
C LEU A 3 -5.89 -7.52 23.81
N ARG A 4 -4.94 -6.91 24.53
CA ARG A 4 -4.20 -5.74 24.02
C ARG A 4 -3.36 -6.11 22.80
N ILE A 5 -2.65 -7.25 22.87
CA ILE A 5 -1.81 -7.75 21.77
C ILE A 5 -2.67 -8.06 20.54
N ALA A 6 -3.80 -8.75 20.74
CA ALA A 6 -4.74 -9.07 19.66
C ALA A 6 -5.33 -7.80 19.02
N LEU A 7 -5.73 -6.81 19.82
CA LEU A 7 -6.24 -5.54 19.31
C LEU A 7 -5.17 -4.75 18.55
N SER A 8 -3.93 -4.68 19.06
CA SER A 8 -2.84 -4.02 18.33
C SER A 8 -2.55 -4.72 17.00
N GLY A 9 -2.49 -6.05 16.97
CA GLY A 9 -2.30 -6.80 15.73
C GLY A 9 -3.45 -6.61 14.76
N PHE A 10 -4.69 -6.60 15.25
CA PHE A 10 -5.88 -6.33 14.45
C PHE A 10 -5.84 -4.94 13.81
N VAL A 11 -5.54 -3.89 14.59
CA VAL A 11 -5.44 -2.51 14.07
C VAL A 11 -4.33 -2.40 13.03
N VAL A 12 -3.16 -3.00 13.28
CA VAL A 12 -2.06 -3.03 12.31
C VAL A 12 -2.47 -3.73 11.01
N LEU A 13 -3.19 -4.85 11.10
CA LEU A 13 -3.73 -5.55 9.93
C LEU A 13 -4.75 -4.70 9.16
N VAL A 14 -5.67 -4.03 9.87
CA VAL A 14 -6.65 -3.13 9.25
C VAL A 14 -5.97 -1.99 8.49
N VAL A 15 -4.91 -1.40 9.07
CA VAL A 15 -4.16 -0.32 8.41
C VAL A 15 -3.35 -0.87 7.22
N ALA A 16 -2.53 -1.89 7.43
CA ALA A 16 -1.63 -2.40 6.41
C ALA A 16 -2.37 -3.07 5.24
N MET A 17 -3.34 -3.94 5.53
CA MET A 17 -4.11 -4.64 4.50
C MET A 17 -5.29 -3.81 4.00
N GLY A 18 -6.05 -3.16 4.88
CA GLY A 18 -7.23 -2.40 4.47
C GLY A 18 -6.86 -1.15 3.68
N ILE A 19 -6.05 -0.28 4.27
CA ILE A 19 -5.70 1.00 3.66
C ILE A 19 -4.68 0.80 2.53
N GLY A 20 -3.59 0.08 2.80
CA GLY A 20 -2.51 -0.11 1.83
C GLY A 20 -2.94 -0.83 0.55
N ARG A 21 -3.83 -1.84 0.66
CA ARG A 21 -4.21 -2.69 -0.47
C ARG A 21 -5.54 -2.30 -1.13
N PHE A 22 -6.54 -1.93 -0.34
CA PHE A 22 -7.93 -1.84 -0.83
C PHE A 22 -8.46 -0.42 -1.03
N ALA A 23 -7.78 0.63 -0.57
CA ALA A 23 -8.28 2.00 -0.71
C ALA A 23 -8.42 2.46 -2.18
N PHE A 24 -7.52 2.00 -3.06
CA PHE A 24 -7.49 2.44 -4.46
C PHE A 24 -8.43 1.64 -5.39
N THR A 25 -8.68 0.36 -5.10
CA THR A 25 -9.55 -0.49 -5.94
C THR A 25 -10.96 0.07 -6.17
N PRO A 26 -11.69 0.61 -5.16
CA PRO A 26 -13.00 1.22 -5.38
C PRO A 26 -12.91 2.60 -6.09
N GLN A 27 -11.74 3.23 -6.12
CA GLN A 27 -11.54 4.53 -6.78
C GLN A 27 -11.28 4.40 -8.29
N VAL A 28 -10.74 3.26 -8.74
CA VAL A 28 -10.40 3.02 -10.16
C VAL A 28 -11.56 3.33 -11.13
N PRO A 29 -12.81 2.87 -10.91
CA PRO A 29 -13.91 3.17 -11.84
C PRO A 29 -14.19 4.66 -11.98
N LEU A 30 -14.07 5.43 -10.89
CA LEU A 30 -14.27 6.88 -10.88
C LEU A 30 -13.12 7.60 -11.62
N MET A 31 -11.89 7.14 -11.45
CA MET A 31 -10.73 7.68 -12.16
C MET A 31 -10.78 7.39 -13.66
N ILE A 32 -11.34 6.23 -14.05
CA ILE A 32 -11.60 5.91 -15.46
C ILE A 32 -12.71 6.81 -16.02
N ALA A 33 -13.80 7.00 -15.27
CA ALA A 33 -14.89 7.89 -15.67
C ALA A 33 -14.43 9.37 -15.80
N ALA A 34 -13.49 9.81 -14.96
CA ALA A 34 -12.87 11.12 -15.02
C ALA A 34 -11.79 11.26 -16.11
N GLY A 35 -11.50 10.21 -16.89
CA GLY A 35 -10.47 10.21 -17.93
C GLY A 35 -9.03 10.22 -17.40
N GLN A 36 -8.81 10.04 -16.10
CA GLN A 36 -7.49 10.04 -15.46
C GLN A 36 -6.74 8.72 -15.67
N LEU A 37 -7.47 7.60 -15.84
CA LEU A 37 -6.92 6.28 -16.10
C LEU A 37 -7.67 5.60 -17.25
N THR A 38 -6.95 4.83 -18.06
CA THR A 38 -7.52 3.80 -18.93
C THR A 38 -7.53 2.45 -18.22
N LEU A 39 -8.37 1.51 -18.68
CA LEU A 39 -8.41 0.15 -18.13
C LEU A 39 -7.01 -0.51 -18.13
N THR A 40 -6.26 -0.35 -19.22
CA THR A 40 -4.89 -0.86 -19.35
C THR A 40 -3.95 -0.23 -18.32
N SER A 41 -4.01 1.10 -18.16
CA SER A 41 -3.16 1.80 -17.19
C SER A 41 -3.50 1.42 -15.74
N ALA A 42 -4.78 1.21 -15.42
CA ALA A 42 -5.20 0.74 -14.10
C ALA A 42 -4.67 -0.69 -13.81
N GLY A 43 -4.66 -1.57 -14.82
CA GLY A 43 -4.07 -2.89 -14.73
C GLY A 43 -2.56 -2.85 -14.47
N LEU A 44 -1.83 -1.96 -15.16
CA LEU A 44 -0.39 -1.74 -14.92
C LEU A 44 -0.12 -1.23 -13.49
N VAL A 45 -0.94 -0.30 -13.00
CA VAL A 45 -0.84 0.20 -11.62
C VAL A 45 -1.11 -0.91 -10.60
N ALA A 46 -2.01 -1.85 -10.89
CA ALA A 46 -2.21 -3.03 -10.06
C ALA A 46 -1.02 -4.00 -10.09
N ALA A 47 -0.45 -4.26 -11.27
CA ALA A 47 0.73 -5.11 -11.42
C ALA A 47 1.96 -4.57 -10.66
N MET A 48 2.15 -3.25 -10.72
CA MET A 48 3.18 -2.54 -9.96
C MET A 48 3.03 -2.71 -8.44
N ASN A 49 1.80 -2.73 -7.92
CA ASN A 49 1.54 -3.00 -6.51
C ASN A 49 1.90 -4.45 -6.12
N TYR A 50 1.62 -5.43 -6.98
CA TYR A 50 2.06 -6.81 -6.73
C TYR A 50 3.58 -6.98 -6.79
N LEU A 51 4.26 -6.21 -7.66
CA LEU A 51 5.71 -6.21 -7.72
C LEU A 51 6.34 -5.67 -6.43
N GLY A 52 5.78 -4.60 -5.86
CA GLY A 52 6.13 -4.10 -4.54
C GLY A 52 6.03 -5.20 -3.47
N TYR A 53 4.88 -5.87 -3.39
CA TYR A 53 4.66 -6.97 -2.43
C TYR A 53 5.69 -8.09 -2.57
N LEU A 54 6.05 -8.43 -3.81
CA LEU A 54 7.06 -9.46 -4.06
C LEU A 54 8.42 -9.05 -3.50
N VAL A 55 8.85 -7.81 -3.78
CA VAL A 55 10.13 -7.27 -3.29
C VAL A 55 10.11 -7.13 -1.77
N GLY A 56 9.02 -6.61 -1.19
CA GLY A 56 8.84 -6.46 0.24
C GLY A 56 8.86 -7.81 0.98
N ALA A 57 8.17 -8.83 0.46
CA ALA A 57 8.19 -10.17 1.01
C ALA A 57 9.59 -10.82 0.91
N TRP A 58 10.27 -10.64 -0.23
CA TRP A 58 11.63 -11.13 -0.44
C TRP A 58 12.66 -10.51 0.50
N ASP A 59 12.53 -9.21 0.78
CA ASP A 59 13.35 -8.50 1.75
C ASP A 59 13.00 -8.87 3.20
N ALA A 60 11.71 -9.05 3.50
CA ALA A 60 11.23 -9.48 4.83
C ALA A 60 11.73 -10.89 5.18
N MET A 61 11.78 -11.82 4.22
CA MET A 61 12.32 -13.17 4.45
C MET A 61 13.81 -13.17 4.85
N ARG A 62 14.57 -12.11 4.50
CA ARG A 62 15.99 -11.97 4.90
C ARG A 62 16.18 -11.19 6.20
N ALA A 63 15.10 -10.67 6.78
CA ALA A 63 15.13 -9.83 7.95
C ALA A 63 15.32 -10.64 9.24
N HIS A 64 16.55 -10.69 9.76
CA HIS A 64 16.82 -11.31 11.07
C HIS A 64 17.16 -10.31 12.18
N ARG A 65 17.32 -9.01 11.86
CA ARG A 65 17.63 -7.93 12.82
C ARG A 65 16.76 -6.70 12.54
N PHE A 66 16.48 -5.92 13.58
CA PHE A 66 15.68 -4.67 13.52
C PHE A 66 14.26 -4.85 12.95
N VAL A 67 13.63 -6.00 13.21
CA VAL A 67 12.27 -6.33 12.73
C VAL A 67 11.24 -5.30 13.21
N GLU A 68 11.34 -4.86 14.47
CA GLU A 68 10.44 -3.85 15.04
C GLU A 68 10.54 -2.51 14.30
N THR A 69 11.75 -2.01 14.03
CA THR A 69 11.96 -0.76 13.29
C THR A 69 11.44 -0.86 11.85
N ARG A 70 11.61 -2.01 11.20
CA ARG A 70 11.08 -2.27 9.85
C ARG A 70 9.56 -2.34 9.83
N LEU A 71 8.94 -2.90 10.87
CA LEU A 71 7.49 -2.94 11.04
C LEU A 71 6.92 -1.52 11.18
N TRP A 72 7.52 -0.71 12.06
CA TRP A 72 7.14 0.69 12.24
C TRP A 72 7.33 1.49 10.95
N LEU A 73 8.47 1.35 10.26
CA LEU A 73 8.71 2.00 8.97
C LEU A 73 7.67 1.61 7.91
N GLY A 74 7.28 0.33 7.84
CA GLY A 74 6.25 -0.14 6.92
C GLY A 74 4.87 0.46 7.22
N ILE A 75 4.48 0.51 8.50
CA ILE A 75 3.20 1.11 8.92
C ILE A 75 3.19 2.61 8.65
N THR A 76 4.24 3.33 9.06
CA THR A 76 4.35 4.78 8.85
C THR A 76 4.43 5.10 7.35
N GLY A 77 5.15 4.29 6.58
CA GLY A 77 5.23 4.39 5.12
C GLY A 77 3.86 4.24 4.47
N ALA A 78 3.12 3.19 4.81
CA ALA A 78 1.78 2.93 4.27
C ALA A 78 0.80 4.09 4.54
N VAL A 79 0.81 4.62 5.77
CA VAL A 79 -0.04 5.76 6.16
C VAL A 79 0.39 7.04 5.44
N ALA A 80 1.69 7.35 5.41
CA ALA A 80 2.22 8.54 4.76
C ALA A 80 1.97 8.54 3.25
N LEU A 81 2.20 7.42 2.58
CA LEU A 81 1.98 7.26 1.14
C LEU A 81 0.49 7.35 0.78
N THR A 82 -0.40 6.84 1.64
CA THR A 82 -1.85 6.97 1.47
C THR A 82 -2.29 8.43 1.63
N LEU A 83 -1.82 9.13 2.66
CA LEU A 83 -2.11 10.55 2.88
C LEU A 83 -1.59 11.41 1.73
N LEU A 84 -0.37 11.14 1.25
CA LEU A 84 0.19 11.81 0.09
C LEU A 84 -0.68 11.59 -1.16
N SER A 85 -1.33 10.41 -1.30
CA SER A 85 -2.16 10.07 -2.46
C SER A 85 -3.35 11.00 -2.66
N ALA A 86 -3.77 11.76 -1.64
CA ALA A 86 -4.80 12.79 -1.77
C ALA A 86 -4.35 14.04 -2.55
N ALA A 87 -3.04 14.24 -2.74
CA ALA A 87 -2.47 15.41 -3.41
C ALA A 87 -1.87 15.09 -4.79
N ALA A 88 -2.23 13.96 -5.41
CA ALA A 88 -1.63 13.53 -6.68
C ALA A 88 -2.65 13.55 -7.83
N ASP A 89 -2.41 14.41 -8.82
CA ASP A 89 -3.29 14.61 -9.98
C ASP A 89 -2.84 13.84 -11.24
N ASN A 90 -1.87 12.91 -11.12
CA ASN A 90 -1.23 12.26 -12.28
C ASN A 90 -1.04 10.74 -12.12
N ALA A 91 -1.39 9.98 -13.17
CA ALA A 91 -1.36 8.52 -13.22
C ALA A 91 0.01 7.89 -12.89
N VAL A 92 1.11 8.54 -13.31
CA VAL A 92 2.49 8.10 -13.01
C VAL A 92 2.79 8.18 -11.51
N VAL A 93 2.25 9.18 -10.83
CA VAL A 93 2.44 9.41 -9.39
C VAL A 93 1.67 8.35 -8.57
N HIS A 94 0.50 7.92 -9.04
CA HIS A 94 -0.22 6.79 -8.44
C HIS A 94 0.50 5.46 -8.65
N GLY A 95 1.06 5.23 -9.85
CA GLY A 95 1.86 4.03 -10.14
C GLY A 95 3.10 3.92 -9.26
N LEU A 96 3.89 4.99 -9.16
CA LEU A 96 5.13 5.00 -8.37
C LEU A 96 4.86 4.78 -6.87
N ARG A 97 3.80 5.39 -6.33
CA ARG A 97 3.43 5.21 -4.91
C ARG A 97 2.94 3.80 -4.62
N ARG A 98 2.26 3.16 -5.57
CA ARG A 98 1.80 1.78 -5.41
C ARG A 98 2.91 0.73 -5.44
N VAL A 99 4.01 0.99 -6.14
CA VAL A 99 5.24 0.18 -6.02
C VAL A 99 5.84 0.27 -4.62
N VAL A 100 5.76 1.44 -3.98
CA VAL A 100 6.34 1.68 -2.65
C VAL A 100 5.40 1.22 -1.51
N ILE A 101 4.09 1.24 -1.73
CA ILE A 101 3.08 0.76 -0.75
C ILE A 101 2.94 -0.77 -0.79
N GLY A 102 3.05 -1.39 -1.97
CA GLY A 102 3.05 -2.85 -2.10
C GLY A 102 4.29 -3.44 -1.47
#